data_AF-A0A2E3L4Q6-F1
#
_entry.id   AF-A0A2E3L4Q6-F1
#
_cell.length_a   1.000
_cell.length_b   1.000
_cell.length_c   1.000
_cell.angle_alpha   90.00
_cell.angle_beta   90.00
_cell.angle_gamma   90.00
#
_symmetry.space_group_name_H-M   'P 1'
#
loop_
_entity.id
_entity.type
_entity.pdbx_description
1 polymer ?
#
loop_
_entity_poly.entity_id
_entity_poly.type
_entity_poly.pdbx_seq_one_letter_code
_entity_poly.pdbx_strand_id
1 'polypeptide(L)' 'MSGLPILSLLTFLPLVGALFILSIRGDNETVALNARSVALWTTGINFFLSLYIW' A
#
# COMPACT_ATOMS: atom_id res chain seq x y z
N MET A 1 21.77 -2.95 16.76
CA MET A 1 21.49 -2.59 15.36
C MET A 1 20.05 -2.99 15.04
N SER A 2 19.05 -2.21 15.47
CA SER A 2 17.68 -2.38 14.97
C SER A 2 17.47 -1.36 13.87
N GLY A 3 17.89 -1.70 12.65
CA GLY A 3 17.53 -0.94 11.47
C GLY A 3 16.02 -1.02 11.24
N LEU A 4 15.47 -0.04 10.55
CA LEU A 4 14.08 -0.08 10.11
C LEU A 4 13.89 -1.32 9.19
N PRO A 5 12.89 -2.19 9.41
CA PRO A 5 12.77 -3.46 8.68
C PRO A 5 12.18 -3.27 7.27
N ILE A 6 12.94 -2.61 6.39
CA ILE A 6 12.47 -2.15 5.06
C ILE A 6 12.01 -3.32 4.19
N LEU A 7 12.73 -4.44 4.18
CA LEU A 7 12.33 -5.64 3.41
C LEU A 7 10.98 -6.19 3.86
N SER A 8 10.72 -6.20 5.16
CA SER A 8 9.42 -6.61 5.71
C SER A 8 8.34 -5.61 5.30
N LEU A 9 8.61 -4.31 5.36
CA LEU A 9 7.67 -3.28 4.89
C LEU A 9 7.36 -3.45 3.40
N LEU A 10 8.37 -3.62 2.54
CA LEU A 10 8.18 -3.87 1.10
C LEU A 10 7.33 -5.11 0.81
N THR A 11 7.42 -6.13 1.66
CA THR A 11 6.70 -7.40 1.45
C THR A 11 5.26 -7.33 1.98
N PHE A 12 5.05 -6.75 3.17
CA PHE A 12 3.76 -6.79 3.86
C PHE A 12 2.88 -5.56 3.61
N LEU A 13 3.45 -4.39 3.26
CA LEU A 13 2.67 -3.18 2.99
C LEU A 13 1.66 -3.36 1.84
N PRO A 14 1.98 -4.06 0.72
CA PRO A 14 1.00 -4.34 -0.33
C PRO A 14 -0.22 -5.13 0.16
N LEU A 15 0.00 -6.08 1.07
CA LEU A 15 -1.08 -6.88 1.66
C LEU A 15 -1.98 -6.03 2.57
N VAL A 16 -1.39 -5.12 3.34
CA VAL A 16 -2.14 -4.14 4.15
C VAL A 16 -2.97 -3.23 3.25
N GLY A 17 -2.40 -2.74 2.14
CA GLY A 17 -3.14 -1.97 1.13
C GLY A 17 -4.32 -2.75 0.55
N ALA A 18 -4.15 -4.04 0.25
CA ALA A 18 -5.24 -4.89 -0.23
C ALA A 18 -6.34 -5.08 0.83
N LEU A 19 -5.99 -5.27 2.10
CA LEU A 19 -6.95 -5.36 3.21
C LEU A 19 -7.76 -4.07 3.37
N PHE A 20 -7.12 -2.91 3.20
CA PHE A 20 -7.83 -1.63 3.18
C PHE A 20 -8.80 -1.55 2.01
N ILE A 21 -8.40 -1.95 0.81
CA ILE A 21 -9.29 -1.97 -0.37
C ILE A 21 -10.51 -2.86 -0.11
N LEU A 22 -10.33 -4.05 0.48
CA LEU A 22 -11.43 -4.96 0.83
C LEU A 22 -12.39 -4.38 1.86
N SER A 23 -11.94 -3.44 2.68
CA SER A 23 -12.75 -2.79 3.72
C SER A 23 -13.57 -1.62 3.19
N ILE A 24 -13.32 -1.15 1.96
CA ILE A 24 -14.06 -0.05 1.33
C ILE A 24 -15.48 -0.52 0.99
N ARG A 25 -16.48 0.27 1.39
CA ARG A 25 -17.90 0.03 1.12
C ARG A 25 -18.51 1.30 0.56
N GLY A 26 -19.43 1.17 -0.40
CA GLY A 26 -20.09 2.29 -1.06
C GLY A 26 -20.74 1.87 -2.37
N ASP A 27 -21.15 2.86 -3.16
CA ASP A 27 -21.53 2.64 -4.55
C ASP A 27 -20.30 2.27 -5.40
N ASN A 28 -20.55 1.74 -6.60
CA ASN A 28 -19.48 1.25 -7.47
C ASN A 28 -18.46 2.34 -7.82
N GLU A 29 -18.91 3.58 -7.98
CA GLU A 29 -18.03 4.71 -8.32
C GLU A 29 -17.13 5.10 -7.14
N THR A 30 -17.69 5.25 -5.93
CA THR A 30 -16.91 5.56 -4.71
C THR A 30 -15.94 4.43 -4.38
N VAL A 31 -16.36 3.17 -4.51
CA VAL A 31 -15.47 2.02 -4.29
C VAL A 31 -14.31 2.04 -5.28
N ALA A 32 -14.57 2.28 -6.57
CA ALA A 32 -13.53 2.32 -7.60
C ALA A 32 -12.53 3.46 -7.38
N LEU A 33 -13.01 4.67 -7.05
CA LEU A 33 -12.16 5.85 -6.81
C LEU A 33 -11.28 5.66 -5.56
N ASN A 34 -11.86 5.19 -4.45
CA ASN A 34 -11.11 4.96 -3.23
C ASN A 34 -10.14 3.79 -3.36
N ALA A 35 -10.53 2.69 -4.01
CA ALA A 35 -9.64 1.55 -4.23
C ALA A 35 -8.41 1.95 -5.07
N ARG A 36 -8.60 2.73 -6.13
CA ARG A 36 -7.50 3.27 -6.95
C ARG A 36 -6.58 4.19 -6.13
N SER A 37 -7.16 5.03 -5.29
CA SER A 37 -6.40 5.95 -4.44
C SER A 37 -5.54 5.18 -3.42
N VAL A 38 -6.10 4.17 -2.76
CA VAL A 38 -5.35 3.30 -1.82
C VAL A 38 -4.27 2.50 -2.54
N ALA A 39 -4.58 1.94 -3.72
CA ALA A 39 -3.59 1.23 -4.53
C ALA A 39 -2.42 2.13 -4.92
N LEU A 40 -2.70 3.36 -5.37
CA LEU A 40 -1.68 4.35 -5.74
C LEU A 40 -0.78 4.73 -4.56
N TRP A 41 -1.36 4.96 -3.38
CA TRP A 41 -0.57 5.24 -2.17
C TRP A 41 0.31 4.05 -1.78
N THR A 42 -0.26 2.85 -1.79
CA THR A 42 0.46 1.61 -1.43
C THR A 42 1.64 1.37 -2.34
N THR A 43 1.46 1.47 -3.66
CA THR A 43 2.53 1.25 -4.64
C THR A 43 3.53 2.41 -4.64
N GLY A 44 3.09 3.65 -4.45
CA GLY A 44 3.95 4.82 -4.33
C GLY A 44 4.91 4.70 -3.15
N ILE A 45 4.40 4.37 -1.96
CA ILE A 45 5.24 4.12 -0.78
C ILE A 45 6.20 2.96 -1.02
N ASN A 46 5.71 1.84 -1.59
CA ASN A 46 6.56 0.69 -1.90
C ASN A 46 7.69 1.05 -2.89
N PHE A 47 7.40 1.88 -3.88
CA PHE A 47 8.39 2.38 -4.82
C PHE A 47 9.45 3.23 -4.13
N PHE A 48 9.06 4.21 -3.30
CA PHE A 48 10.04 5.02 -2.56
C PHE A 48 10.85 4.22 -1.55
N LEU A 49 10.23 3.24 -0.87
CA LEU A 49 10.97 2.31 0.00
C LEU A 49 11.98 1.47 -0.79
N SER A 50 11.64 1.09 -2.02
CA SER A 50 12.57 0.38 -2.91
C SER A 50 13.74 1.27 -3.33
N LEU A 51 13.51 2.56 -3.60
CA LEU A 51 14.59 3.51 -3.88
C LEU A 51 15.46 3.83 -2.65
N TYR A 52 14.93 3.66 -1.44
CA TYR A 52 15.68 3.92 -0.22
C TYR A 52 16.62 2.77 0.17
N ILE A 53 16.26 1.52 -0.18
CA ILE A 53 17.08 0.34 0.13
C ILE A 53 18.20 0.11 -0.89
N TRP A 54 18.06 0.61 -2.11
CA TRP A 54 19.03 0.48 -3.21
C TRP A 54 19.82 1.77 -3.41
#